data_AF-A0AAW2K648-F1
#
_entry.id   AF-A0AAW2K648-F1
#
_cell.length_a   1.000
_cell.length_b   1.000
_cell.length_c   1.000
_cell.angle_alpha   90.00
_cell.angle_beta   90.00
_cell.angle_gamma   90.00
#
_symmetry.space_group_name_H-M   'P 1'
#
loop_
_entity.id
_entity.type
_entity.pdbx_description
1 polymer ?
#
loop_
_entity_poly.entity_id
_entity_poly.type
_entity_poly.pdbx_seq_one_letter_code
_entity_poly.pdbx_strand_id
1 'polypeptide(L)'
;MDSEYLEDGLTDEDWWSLCVMLTLEEVREAVFSIGPDSVAGPDGICTKLMTIRLEHVLPKVISLSKSSFVPGRLLSDNVLLAQELIHSLESHRSEANVVFKLDMAKAYHRVSWEFLY
;
A
#
# COMPACT_ATOMS: atom_id res chain seq x y z
N MET A 1 8.09 -21.75 -6.24
CA MET A 1 7.23 -20.55 -6.26
C MET A 1 8.05 -19.51 -5.54
N ASP A 2 8.65 -18.66 -6.35
CA ASP A 2 10.09 -18.44 -6.22
C ASP A 2 10.41 -17.25 -5.32
N SER A 3 11.44 -17.44 -4.51
CA SER A 3 12.00 -16.48 -3.55
C SER A 3 12.67 -15.26 -4.22
N GLU A 4 12.45 -15.06 -5.52
CA GLU A 4 13.17 -14.15 -6.41
C GLU A 4 12.48 -12.78 -6.57
N TYR A 5 11.31 -12.57 -5.94
CA TYR A 5 10.53 -11.32 -6.06
C TYR A 5 10.79 -10.27 -4.97
N LEU A 6 11.75 -10.48 -4.07
CA LEU A 6 12.11 -9.54 -2.99
C LEU A 6 13.56 -9.06 -3.12
N GLU A 7 14.05 -8.80 -4.33
CA GLU A 7 15.46 -8.43 -4.54
C GLU A 7 15.83 -7.04 -4.03
N ASP A 8 14.89 -6.11 -3.86
CA ASP A 8 15.16 -4.80 -3.26
C ASP A 8 14.33 -4.61 -1.99
N GLY A 9 14.86 -5.13 -0.87
CA GLY A 9 14.40 -4.75 0.46
C GLY A 9 14.63 -3.26 0.74
N LEU A 10 14.04 -2.77 1.84
CA LEU A 10 14.28 -1.39 2.28
C LEU A 10 15.76 -1.14 2.55
N THR A 11 16.30 -0.05 2.01
CA THR A 11 17.70 0.33 2.22
C THR A 11 17.89 1.00 3.57
N ASP A 12 19.13 1.10 4.05
CA ASP A 12 19.45 1.82 5.29
C ASP A 12 19.02 3.30 5.23
N GLU A 13 19.04 3.91 4.04
CA GLU A 13 18.54 5.26 3.81
C GLU A 13 17.02 5.35 3.98
N ASP A 14 16.27 4.36 3.50
CA ASP A 14 14.82 4.29 3.69
C ASP A 14 14.47 4.18 5.17
N TRP A 15 15.17 3.29 5.91
CA TRP A 15 15.00 3.16 7.36
C TRP A 15 15.35 4.44 8.10
N TRP A 16 16.47 5.07 7.72
CA TRP A 16 16.89 6.34 8.30
C TRP A 16 15.84 7.44 8.05
N SER A 17 15.26 7.51 6.85
CA SER A 17 14.24 8.49 6.49
C SER A 17 12.97 8.36 7.36
N LEU A 18 12.63 7.16 7.82
CA LEU A 18 11.49 6.93 8.71
C LEU A 18 11.78 7.38 10.15
N CYS A 19 13.02 7.17 10.62
CA CYS A 19 13.41 7.41 12.02
C CYS A 19 14.01 8.80 12.29
N VAL A 20 14.39 9.56 11.25
CA VAL A 20 14.99 10.88 11.41
C VAL A 20 14.02 11.88 12.06
N MET A 21 14.54 12.91 12.72
CA MET A 21 13.71 13.97 13.30
C MET A 21 12.83 14.65 12.23
N LEU A 22 11.60 14.98 12.63
CA LEU A 22 10.64 15.70 11.79
C LEU A 22 11.16 17.08 11.40
N THR A 23 11.06 17.40 10.11
CA THR A 23 11.42 18.71 9.58
C THR A 23 10.22 19.66 9.64
N LEU A 24 10.49 20.97 9.69
CA LEU A 24 9.43 21.98 9.62
C LEU A 24 8.63 21.91 8.31
N GLU A 25 9.25 21.43 7.23
CA GLU A 25 8.57 21.29 5.94
C GLU A 25 7.56 20.14 5.96
N GLU A 26 7.93 18.97 6.51
CA GLU A 26 6.99 17.85 6.69
C GLU A 26 5.81 18.26 7.60
N VAL A 27 6.07 19.02 8.67
CA VAL A 27 5.02 19.54 9.56
C VAL A 27 4.11 20.51 8.81
N ARG A 28 4.69 21.40 8.00
CA ARG A 28 3.94 22.33 7.16
C ARG A 28 3.02 21.56 6.21
N GLU A 29 3.58 20.63 5.46
CA GLU A 29 2.84 19.78 4.53
C GLU A 29 1.72 19.00 5.22
N ALA A 30 1.98 18.38 6.38
CA ALA A 30 0.97 17.65 7.13
C ALA A 30 -0.19 18.56 7.57
N VAL A 31 0.09 19.78 8.04
CA VAL A 31 -0.95 20.72 8.45
C VAL A 31 -1.78 21.19 7.26
N PHE A 32 -1.16 21.50 6.12
CA PHE A 32 -1.87 22.00 4.94
C PHE A 32 -2.55 20.93 4.09
N SER A 33 -2.20 19.66 4.28
CA SER A 33 -2.83 18.53 3.57
C SER A 33 -4.07 17.99 4.26
N ILE A 34 -4.40 18.47 5.47
CA ILE A 34 -5.67 18.18 6.14
C ILE A 34 -6.77 19.02 5.48
N GLY A 35 -7.83 18.35 5.01
CA GLY A 35 -8.95 19.01 4.34
C GLY A 35 -9.65 20.01 5.26
N PRO A 36 -10.16 21.14 4.72
CA PRO A 36 -10.79 22.19 5.52
C PRO A 36 -12.05 21.73 6.27
N ASP A 37 -12.67 20.66 5.80
CA ASP A 37 -13.86 19.99 6.35
C ASP A 37 -13.52 18.71 7.13
N SER A 38 -12.24 18.35 7.23
CA SER A 38 -11.79 17.18 7.99
C SER A 38 -11.96 17.42 9.49
N VAL A 39 -12.58 16.47 10.18
CA VAL A 39 -12.69 16.52 11.64
C VAL A 39 -11.30 16.23 12.23
N ALA A 40 -10.73 17.22 12.93
CA ALA A 40 -9.46 17.04 13.62
C ALA A 40 -9.66 16.08 14.82
N GLY A 41 -9.23 14.84 14.65
CA GLY A 41 -9.02 13.92 15.77
C GLY A 41 -7.84 14.37 16.65
N PRO A 42 -7.75 13.90 17.90
CA PRO A 42 -6.68 14.29 18.83
C PRO A 42 -5.26 13.99 18.32
N ASP A 43 -5.13 13.08 17.37
CA ASP A 43 -3.90 12.52 16.80
C ASP A 43 -3.76 12.76 15.28
N GLY A 44 -4.67 13.52 14.67
CA GLY A 44 -4.76 13.67 13.20
C GLY A 44 -3.47 14.16 12.53
N ILE A 45 -2.73 15.05 13.18
CA ILE A 45 -1.44 15.57 12.68
C ILE A 45 -0.34 14.50 12.73
N CYS A 46 -0.25 13.73 13.82
CA CYS A 46 0.74 12.67 13.97
C CYS A 46 0.53 11.57 12.93
N THR A 47 -0.72 11.15 12.73
CA THR A 47 -1.07 10.17 11.71
C THR A 47 -0.72 10.66 10.30
N LYS A 48 -0.98 11.94 10.00
CA LYS A 48 -0.64 12.49 8.68
C LYS A 48 0.86 12.56 8.42
N LEU A 49 1.64 12.92 9.43
CA LEU A 49 3.11 12.90 9.37
C LEU A 49 3.66 11.49 9.10
N MET A 50 3.12 10.47 9.78
CA MET A 50 3.49 9.08 9.51
C MET A 50 3.13 8.67 8.08
N THR A 51 1.95 9.05 7.60
CA THR A 51 1.53 8.75 6.22
C THR A 51 2.47 9.35 5.19
N ILE A 52 2.86 10.62 5.31
CA ILE A 52 3.80 11.28 4.38
C ILE A 52 5.12 10.51 4.28
N ARG A 53 5.66 10.07 5.42
CA ARG A 53 6.90 9.28 5.43
C ARG A 53 6.74 7.90 4.83
N LEU A 54 5.65 7.22 5.14
CA LEU A 54 5.36 5.90 4.58
C LEU A 54 5.10 5.96 3.07
N GLU A 55 4.52 7.04 2.55
CA GLU A 55 4.29 7.21 1.11
C GLU A 55 5.59 7.15 0.29
N HIS A 56 6.74 7.54 0.85
CA HIS A 56 8.03 7.44 0.16
C HIS A 56 8.59 6.01 0.12
N VAL A 57 8.26 5.20 1.13
CA VAL A 57 8.85 3.87 1.35
C VAL A 57 7.97 2.75 0.80
N LEU A 58 6.64 2.90 0.93
CA LEU A 58 5.65 1.92 0.50
C LEU A 58 5.75 1.49 -0.98
N PRO A 59 6.12 2.35 -1.95
CA PRO A 59 6.26 1.94 -3.35
C PRO A 59 7.30 0.82 -3.57
N LYS A 60 8.29 0.70 -2.69
CA LYS A 60 9.32 -0.36 -2.73
C LYS A 60 8.83 -1.68 -2.14
N VAL A 61 7.91 -1.61 -1.18
CA VAL A 61 7.36 -2.78 -0.47
C VAL A 61 6.11 -3.33 -1.16
N ILE A 62 5.31 -2.48 -1.78
CA ILE A 62 4.05 -2.85 -2.41
C ILE A 62 4.31 -3.44 -3.80
N SER A 63 3.88 -4.68 -4.00
CA SER A 63 3.89 -5.34 -5.31
C SER A 63 3.21 -4.50 -6.41
N LEU A 64 3.75 -4.56 -7.62
CA LEU A 64 3.17 -3.95 -8.82
C LEU A 64 1.72 -4.41 -9.09
N SER A 65 1.39 -5.64 -8.69
CA SER A 65 0.05 -6.22 -8.87
C SER A 65 -1.05 -5.57 -8.01
N LYS A 66 -0.69 -4.81 -6.96
CA LYS A 66 -1.65 -4.15 -6.07
C LYS A 66 -1.95 -2.74 -6.58
N SER A 67 -3.10 -2.50 -7.22
CA SER A 67 -3.43 -1.13 -7.70
C SER A 67 -4.24 -0.28 -6.71
N SER A 68 -4.83 -0.85 -5.66
CA SER A 68 -5.64 -0.08 -4.70
C SER A 68 -4.81 0.61 -3.63
N PHE A 69 -5.22 1.84 -3.28
CA PHE A 69 -4.61 2.67 -2.23
C PHE A 69 -3.14 3.05 -2.48
N VAL A 70 -2.72 3.11 -3.74
CA VAL A 70 -1.40 3.59 -4.16
C VAL A 70 -1.59 4.83 -5.03
N PRO A 71 -0.97 5.98 -4.68
CA PRO A 71 -1.05 7.18 -5.49
C PRO A 71 -0.61 6.89 -6.95
N GLY A 72 -1.38 7.40 -7.91
CA GLY A 72 -1.11 7.20 -9.34
C GLY A 72 -1.56 5.87 -9.93
N ARG A 73 -2.08 4.92 -9.13
CA ARG A 73 -2.73 3.71 -9.61
C ARG A 73 -4.25 3.87 -9.57
N LEU A 74 -4.95 3.44 -10.62
CA LEU A 74 -6.38 3.62 -10.77
C LEU A 74 -7.13 2.33 -10.48
N LEU A 75 -8.37 2.45 -9.99
CA LEU A 75 -9.25 1.29 -9.79
C LEU A 75 -9.47 0.50 -11.10
N SER A 76 -9.45 1.17 -12.25
CA SER A 76 -9.52 0.56 -13.58
C SER A 76 -8.40 -0.44 -13.84
N ASP A 77 -7.22 -0.25 -13.25
CA ASP A 77 -6.07 -1.11 -13.46
C ASP A 77 -6.34 -2.50 -12.87
N ASN A 78 -7.02 -2.58 -11.72
CA ASN A 78 -7.48 -3.87 -11.17
C ASN A 78 -8.49 -4.58 -12.09
N VAL A 79 -9.37 -3.82 -12.76
CA VAL A 79 -10.35 -4.40 -13.69
C VAL A 79 -9.63 -4.99 -14.89
N LEU A 80 -8.66 -4.27 -15.46
CA LEU A 80 -7.85 -4.74 -16.57
C LEU A 80 -7.04 -5.98 -16.20
N LEU A 81 -6.36 -5.96 -15.05
CA LEU A 81 -5.62 -7.13 -14.54
C LEU A 81 -6.54 -8.35 -14.37
N ALA A 82 -7.75 -8.17 -13.86
CA ALA A 82 -8.71 -9.27 -13.73
C ALA A 82 -9.16 -9.83 -15.10
N GLN A 83 -9.37 -8.95 -16.09
CA GLN A 83 -9.71 -9.36 -17.45
C GLN A 83 -8.57 -10.15 -18.11
N GLU A 84 -7.32 -9.68 -17.96
CA GLU A 84 -6.13 -10.38 -18.47
C GLU A 84 -5.96 -11.76 -17.81
N LEU A 85 -6.18 -11.85 -16.49
CA LEU A 85 -6.15 -13.12 -15.77
C LEU A 85 -7.19 -14.11 -16.31
N ILE A 86 -8.45 -13.67 -16.48
CA ILE A 86 -9.52 -14.52 -17.02
C ILE A 86 -9.19 -14.96 -18.45
N HIS A 87 -8.75 -14.04 -19.30
CA HIS A 87 -8.39 -14.34 -20.69
C HIS A 87 -7.20 -15.32 -20.79
N SER A 88 -6.21 -15.17 -19.91
CA SER A 88 -5.06 -16.07 -19.83
C SER A 88 -5.49 -17.49 -19.45
N LEU A 89 -6.42 -17.62 -18.50
CA LEU A 89 -7.00 -18.91 -18.13
C LEU A 89 -7.78 -19.53 -19.30
N GLU A 90 -8.61 -18.76 -20.01
CA GLU A 90 -9.38 -19.26 -21.15
C GLU A 90 -8.50 -19.71 -22.33
N SER A 91 -7.36 -19.05 -22.56
CA SER A 91 -6.42 -19.37 -23.64
C SER A 91 -5.55 -20.60 -23.34
N HIS A 92 -5.24 -20.87 -22.08
CA HIS A 92 -4.50 -22.07 -21.65
C HIS A 92 -5.48 -23.21 -21.35
N ARG A 93 -5.74 -24.05 -22.37
CA ARG A 93 -6.62 -25.24 -22.28
C ARG A 93 -6.01 -26.41 -21.50
N SER A 94 -5.40 -26.15 -20.34
CA SER A 94 -5.13 -27.19 -19.36
C SER A 94 -6.43 -27.62 -18.68
N GLU A 95 -6.49 -28.89 -18.26
CA GLU A 95 -7.68 -29.49 -17.69
C GLU A 95 -8.09 -28.76 -16.39
N ALA A 96 -9.15 -27.94 -16.50
CA ALA A 96 -9.83 -27.14 -15.47
C ALA A 96 -9.05 -25.94 -14.89
N ASN A 97 -9.62 -24.73 -15.05
CA ASN A 97 -9.16 -23.49 -14.45
C ASN A 97 -10.02 -23.10 -13.24
N VAL A 98 -9.40 -22.56 -12.18
CA VAL A 98 -10.08 -22.10 -10.97
C VAL A 98 -9.59 -20.71 -10.58
N VAL A 99 -10.51 -19.85 -10.15
CA VAL A 99 -10.21 -18.51 -9.60
C VAL A 99 -10.63 -18.46 -8.15
N PHE A 100 -9.71 -18.05 -7.27
CA PHE A 100 -10.01 -17.80 -5.86
C PHE A 100 -10.23 -16.31 -5.62
N LYS A 101 -11.46 -15.96 -5.20
CA LYS A 101 -11.77 -14.62 -4.69
C LYS A 101 -11.66 -14.63 -3.18
N LEU A 102 -10.65 -13.95 -2.64
CA LEU A 102 -10.40 -13.82 -1.21
C LEU A 102 -10.79 -12.42 -0.75
N ASP A 103 -11.56 -12.34 0.35
CA ASP A 103 -11.93 -11.09 1.00
C ASP A 103 -11.67 -11.18 2.51
N MET A 104 -11.17 -10.10 3.11
CA MET A 104 -10.81 -10.05 4.53
C MET A 104 -11.90 -9.37 5.34
N ALA A 105 -12.63 -10.16 6.14
CA ALA A 105 -13.64 -9.63 7.04
C ALA A 105 -13.02 -8.68 8.09
N LYS A 106 -13.47 -7.42 8.10
CA LYS A 106 -13.01 -6.38 9.05
C LYS A 106 -11.48 -6.24 9.09
N ALA A 107 -10.82 -6.19 7.93
CA ALA A 107 -9.36 -6.15 7.80
C ALA A 107 -8.66 -5.25 8.83
N TYR A 108 -9.08 -3.98 8.97
CA TYR A 108 -8.49 -3.03 9.92
C TYR A 108 -8.68 -3.36 11.41
N HIS A 109 -9.70 -4.15 11.77
CA HIS A 109 -9.95 -4.53 13.16
C HIS A 109 -9.25 -5.84 13.55
N ARG A 110 -8.79 -6.62 12.57
CA ARG A 110 -8.22 -7.96 12.77
C ARG A 110 -6.72 -8.02 12.54
N VAL A 111 -6.07 -6.89 12.26
CA VAL A 111 -4.61 -6.83 12.18
C VAL A 111 -4.03 -7.16 13.55
N SER A 112 -3.10 -8.12 13.62
CA SER A 112 -2.34 -8.38 14.83
C SER A 112 -1.31 -7.28 15.03
N TRP A 113 -1.33 -6.61 16.17
CA TRP A 113 -0.33 -5.61 16.52
C TRP A 113 1.06 -6.21 16.72
N GLU A 114 1.13 -7.46 17.19
CA GLU A 114 2.39 -8.21 17.33
C GLU A 114 3.06 -8.53 15.99
N PHE A 115 2.32 -8.46 14.88
CA PHE A 115 2.92 -8.58 13.55
C PHE A 115 3.52 -7.24 13.07
N LEU A 116 3.03 -6.11 13.58
CA LEU A 116 3.49 -4.77 13.19
C LEU A 116 4.65 -4.26 14.06
N TYR A 117 4.91 -4.88 15.21
CA TYR A 117 5.95 -4.53 16.18
C TYR A 117 7.08 -5.55 16.17
#